data_AF-A0A8X6IU92-F1
#
_entry.id   AF-A0A8X6IU92-F1
#
_cell.length_a   1.000
_cell.length_b   1.000
_cell.length_c   1.000
_cell.angle_alpha   90.00
_cell.angle_beta   90.00
_cell.angle_gamma   90.00
#
_symmetry.space_group_name_H-M   'P 1'
#
loop_
_entity.id
_entity.type
_entity.pdbx_description
1 polymer ?
#
loop_
_entity_poly.entity_id
_entity_poly.type
_entity_poly.pdbx_seq_one_letter_code
_entity_poly.pdbx_strand_id
1 'polypeptide(L)'
;MEFFDNPNVPSLRQMAMTNIAITVCRDPKILDFVKSNGCSSFIFPSKVIHLYLKVKNPVKETWIWKDLVAKVNIPSEKSVREKETCEIDWEIKKNILPFARWEKLVIERASSLPNPLQHELLDVARIVSIELDKWIKHHSPIWPNFSEIARNFQHEFQWNSFGKIDRERTTMKLITNERIDIIGRYILASIYGITDKIPNQEKVPYEVVRMYQRRQLPLFMSFALIEINHFRRKDMFFTAGYEQKVLFLKNVLWKECLKYEDFVFYVSSLQDCEREALFKCCAFKILRLYFLEWPLQRKFLNAAEQLLPYFTEINFHDTLKLIIYERIMLGWKDFNYIDLLKGFWSLSPSKLKESTKTDSIYEPLMRIINFPVGENFPSEILLKNSHQYGLAFRYSGIEYCLNRNVVSKRNSFLCGILEHSPKPEFVTTTSILSRIL
;
A
#
# COMPACT_ATOMS: atom_id res chain seq x y z
N MET A 1 26.34 13.45 -31.03
CA MET A 1 27.65 12.83 -31.36
C MET A 1 28.64 13.27 -30.31
N GLU A 2 29.34 12.30 -29.73
CA GLU A 2 30.46 12.38 -28.77
C GLU A 2 30.22 13.06 -27.41
N PHE A 3 29.69 12.30 -26.46
CA PHE A 3 30.06 12.39 -25.03
C PHE A 3 29.51 11.17 -24.29
N PHE A 4 30.12 10.00 -24.44
CA PHE A 4 30.01 8.87 -23.49
C PHE A 4 31.10 7.84 -23.81
N ASP A 5 32.27 7.98 -23.19
CA ASP A 5 33.21 6.86 -22.97
C ASP A 5 34.14 7.26 -21.82
N ASN A 6 33.67 7.11 -20.57
CA ASN A 6 34.54 7.12 -19.41
C ASN A 6 34.70 5.67 -18.89
N PRO A 7 35.83 4.99 -19.16
CA PRO A 7 36.03 3.58 -18.82
C PRO A 7 36.16 3.31 -17.32
N ASN A 8 36.08 4.33 -16.46
CA ASN A 8 36.26 4.20 -15.01
C ASN A 8 34.95 4.12 -14.20
N VAL A 9 33.79 4.06 -14.85
CA VAL A 9 32.48 3.94 -14.16
C VAL A 9 32.00 2.48 -14.23
N PRO A 10 31.93 1.74 -13.09
CA PRO A 10 31.46 0.37 -13.10
C PRO A 10 30.00 0.28 -13.54
N SER A 11 29.67 -0.71 -14.37
CA SER A 11 28.28 -0.98 -14.75
C SER A 11 27.44 -1.36 -13.53
N LEU A 12 26.13 -1.10 -13.59
CA LEU A 12 25.16 -1.47 -12.54
C LEU A 12 25.24 -2.96 -12.17
N ARG A 13 25.59 -3.81 -13.14
CA ARG A 13 25.80 -5.25 -12.97
C ARG A 13 27.07 -5.57 -12.17
N GLN A 14 28.15 -4.83 -12.38
CA GLN A 14 29.38 -4.96 -11.58
C GLN A 14 29.15 -4.52 -10.13
N MET A 15 28.42 -3.43 -9.90
CA MET A 15 28.10 -2.96 -8.55
C MET A 15 27.21 -3.97 -7.77
N ALA A 16 26.25 -4.61 -8.45
CA ALA A 16 25.42 -5.65 -7.85
C ALA A 16 26.22 -6.92 -7.48
N MET A 17 27.15 -7.34 -8.34
CA MET A 17 28.01 -8.50 -8.10
C MET A 17 29.02 -8.26 -6.95
N THR A 18 29.56 -7.04 -6.84
CA THR A 18 30.44 -6.65 -5.73
C THR A 18 29.70 -6.68 -4.39
N ASN A 19 28.45 -6.23 -4.33
CA ASN A 19 27.64 -6.28 -3.10
C ASN A 19 27.28 -7.72 -2.68
N ILE A 20 27.01 -8.61 -3.64
CA ILE A 20 26.75 -10.03 -3.36
C ILE A 20 28.03 -10.69 -2.81
N ALA A 21 29.19 -10.43 -3.40
CA ALA A 21 30.47 -10.94 -2.92
C ALA A 21 30.83 -10.44 -1.50
N ILE A 22 30.58 -9.16 -1.20
CA ILE A 22 30.80 -8.58 0.13
C ILE A 22 29.86 -9.20 1.18
N THR A 23 28.63 -9.53 0.79
CA THR A 23 27.62 -10.13 1.70
C THR A 23 27.94 -11.59 2.02
N VAL A 24 28.39 -12.37 1.02
CA VAL A 24 28.81 -13.76 1.20
C VAL A 24 30.07 -13.88 2.08
N CYS A 25 30.99 -12.91 2.00
CA CYS A 25 32.21 -12.87 2.82
C CYS A 25 31.99 -12.45 4.29
N ARG A 26 30.75 -12.14 4.72
CA ARG A 26 30.42 -11.80 6.11
C ARG A 26 29.78 -12.94 6.89
N ASP A 27 29.51 -14.07 6.26
CA ASP A 27 29.02 -15.27 6.95
C ASP A 27 30.20 -15.99 7.64
N PRO A 28 30.24 -16.09 8.98
CA PRO A 28 31.33 -16.73 9.70
C PRO A 28 31.56 -18.19 9.28
N LYS A 29 30.50 -18.92 8.88
CA LYS A 29 30.59 -20.34 8.51
C LYS A 29 31.29 -20.55 7.17
N ILE A 30 31.11 -19.62 6.23
CA ILE A 30 31.80 -19.64 4.93
C ILE A 30 33.26 -19.25 5.12
N LEU A 31 33.53 -18.27 6.00
CA LEU A 31 34.88 -17.84 6.34
C LEU A 31 35.69 -18.97 7.00
N ASP A 32 35.07 -19.72 7.90
CA ASP A 32 35.70 -20.85 8.60
C ASP A 32 35.94 -22.03 7.67
N PHE A 33 35.01 -22.31 6.74
CA PHE A 33 35.19 -23.33 5.69
C PHE A 33 36.36 -23.02 4.74
N VAL A 34 36.53 -21.75 4.35
CA VAL A 34 37.66 -21.34 3.49
C VAL A 34 39.00 -21.45 4.22
N LYS A 35 39.03 -21.10 5.52
CA LYS A 35 40.23 -21.25 6.36
C LYS A 35 40.60 -22.71 6.60
N SER A 36 39.61 -23.59 6.83
CA SER A 36 39.86 -25.02 7.10
C SER A 36 40.35 -25.82 5.89
N ASN A 37 40.20 -25.27 4.67
CA ASN A 37 40.65 -25.90 3.43
C ASN A 37 41.98 -25.33 2.88
N GLY A 38 42.75 -24.60 3.72
CA GLY A 38 44.14 -24.27 3.42
C GLY A 38 44.35 -23.09 2.46
N CYS A 39 43.36 -22.23 2.23
CA CYS A 39 43.54 -21.02 1.43
C CYS A 39 44.26 -19.92 2.25
N SER A 40 45.58 -19.83 2.11
CA SER A 40 46.43 -18.87 2.82
C SER A 40 46.83 -17.67 1.95
N SER A 41 45.90 -16.74 1.68
CA SER A 41 46.18 -15.28 1.57
C SER A 41 44.98 -14.49 1.05
N PHE A 42 44.69 -13.37 1.71
CA PHE A 42 43.92 -12.25 1.17
C PHE A 42 44.85 -11.05 1.08
N ILE A 43 45.17 -10.60 -0.13
CA ILE A 43 45.78 -9.30 -0.37
C ILE A 43 44.95 -8.60 -1.44
N PHE A 44 44.39 -7.44 -1.11
CA PHE A 44 43.91 -6.48 -2.10
C PHE A 44 45.09 -5.57 -2.46
N PRO A 45 45.38 -5.32 -3.76
CA PRO A 45 44.54 -4.39 -4.51
C PRO A 45 44.35 -4.61 -6.04
N SER A 46 43.19 -4.13 -6.51
CA SER A 46 42.93 -3.40 -7.77
C SER A 46 43.10 -3.99 -9.18
N LYS A 47 43.21 -5.30 -9.42
CA LYS A 47 42.97 -5.83 -10.79
C LYS A 47 42.12 -7.10 -10.82
N VAL A 48 41.09 -7.02 -11.65
CA VAL A 48 40.06 -8.03 -11.93
C VAL A 48 40.70 -9.35 -12.38
N ILE A 49 40.39 -10.45 -11.70
CA ILE A 49 40.68 -11.81 -12.18
C ILE A 49 39.38 -12.62 -12.10
N HIS A 50 39.00 -13.21 -13.23
CA HIS A 50 37.99 -14.26 -13.33
C HIS A 50 38.46 -15.50 -12.57
N LEU A 51 37.68 -15.95 -11.57
CA LEU A 51 37.84 -17.27 -10.96
C LEU A 51 37.16 -18.31 -11.86
N TYR A 52 37.97 -18.97 -12.70
CA TYR A 52 37.67 -20.31 -13.22
C TYR A 52 38.34 -21.32 -12.28
N LEU A 53 37.56 -22.15 -11.59
CA LEU A 53 38.09 -23.35 -10.93
C LEU A 53 38.48 -24.36 -12.02
N LYS A 54 39.75 -24.38 -12.41
CA LYS A 54 40.29 -25.40 -13.31
C LYS A 54 40.82 -26.57 -12.49
N VAL A 55 39.94 -27.50 -12.12
CA VAL A 55 40.34 -28.84 -11.67
C VAL A 55 40.54 -29.70 -12.91
N LYS A 56 41.77 -30.20 -13.13
CA LYS A 56 42.08 -31.18 -14.19
C LYS A 56 41.44 -32.53 -13.84
N ASN A 57 40.22 -32.80 -14.29
CA ASN A 57 39.76 -34.09 -14.86
C ASN A 57 38.25 -34.04 -15.21
N PRO A 58 37.79 -34.44 -16.41
CA PRO A 58 36.41 -34.20 -16.85
C PRO A 58 35.54 -35.47 -16.73
N VAL A 59 35.21 -35.94 -15.53
CA VAL A 59 34.06 -36.84 -15.34
C VAL A 59 33.56 -36.69 -13.89
N LYS A 60 32.28 -36.34 -13.70
CA LYS A 60 31.49 -36.24 -12.43
C LYS A 60 31.39 -34.84 -11.80
N GLU A 61 30.59 -33.96 -12.41
CA GLU A 61 30.20 -32.67 -11.80
C GLU A 61 28.85 -32.69 -11.04
N THR A 62 28.15 -33.82 -10.90
CA THR A 62 26.79 -33.84 -10.33
C THR A 62 26.66 -34.30 -8.87
N TRP A 63 27.76 -34.63 -8.17
CA TRP A 63 27.67 -35.27 -6.85
C TRP A 63 28.02 -34.39 -5.64
N ILE A 64 28.74 -33.28 -5.82
CA ILE A 64 29.29 -32.50 -4.69
C ILE A 64 28.22 -31.67 -3.97
N TRP A 65 27.23 -31.15 -4.71
CA TRP A 65 26.17 -30.32 -4.12
C TRP A 65 25.19 -31.10 -3.23
N LYS A 66 24.92 -32.37 -3.57
CA LYS A 66 24.01 -33.22 -2.77
C LYS A 66 24.63 -33.64 -1.44
N ASP A 67 25.92 -33.94 -1.43
CA ASP A 67 26.64 -34.33 -0.20
C ASP A 67 26.84 -33.16 0.77
N LEU A 68 27.00 -31.94 0.24
CA LEU A 68 27.09 -30.72 1.06
C LEU A 68 25.77 -30.41 1.79
N VAL A 69 24.63 -30.62 1.12
CA VAL A 69 23.30 -30.44 1.71
C VAL A 69 22.97 -31.53 2.73
N ALA A 70 23.41 -32.77 2.50
CA ALA A 70 23.17 -33.90 3.40
C ALA A 70 23.98 -33.84 4.71
N LYS A 71 25.20 -33.28 4.70
CA LYS A 71 26.09 -33.26 5.88
C LYS A 71 25.87 -32.10 6.84
N VAL A 72 25.27 -31.00 6.40
CA VAL A 72 25.20 -29.76 7.21
C VAL A 72 23.85 -29.58 7.92
N ASN A 73 22.91 -30.54 7.79
CA ASN A 73 21.59 -30.50 8.44
C ASN A 73 20.88 -29.14 8.26
N ILE A 74 21.09 -28.51 7.10
CA ILE A 74 20.45 -27.25 6.73
C ILE A 74 19.02 -27.61 6.31
N PRO A 75 17.98 -27.09 6.98
CA PRO A 75 16.61 -27.34 6.55
C PRO A 75 16.46 -26.86 5.11
N SER A 76 15.77 -27.64 4.28
CA SER A 76 15.55 -27.28 2.87
C SER A 76 15.06 -25.83 2.78
N GLU A 77 15.53 -25.08 1.77
CA GLU A 77 15.08 -23.70 1.53
C GLU A 77 13.55 -23.57 1.52
N LYS A 78 12.85 -24.65 1.14
CA LYS A 78 11.40 -24.73 1.15
C LYS A 78 10.81 -24.70 2.57
N SER A 79 11.37 -25.44 3.53
CA SER A 79 10.88 -25.46 4.91
C SER A 79 11.26 -24.20 5.71
N VAL A 80 12.37 -23.54 5.38
CA VAL A 80 12.73 -22.25 6.00
C VAL A 80 11.83 -21.14 5.46
N ARG A 81 11.60 -21.09 4.14
CA ARG A 81 10.69 -20.11 3.53
C ARG A 81 9.24 -20.32 3.97
N GLU A 82 8.73 -21.54 4.09
CA GLU A 82 7.36 -21.82 4.56
C GLU A 82 7.15 -21.45 6.03
N LYS A 83 8.16 -21.63 6.88
CA LYS A 83 8.10 -21.28 8.31
C LYS A 83 8.26 -19.77 8.56
N GLU A 84 9.13 -19.09 7.80
CA GLU A 84 9.29 -17.64 7.84
C GLU A 84 8.10 -16.91 7.22
N THR A 85 7.53 -17.40 6.11
CA THR A 85 6.28 -16.84 5.55
C THR A 85 5.09 -17.04 6.48
N CYS A 86 4.98 -18.17 7.19
CA CYS A 86 3.92 -18.37 8.21
C CYS A 86 4.09 -17.48 9.46
N GLU A 87 5.30 -17.24 9.96
CA GLU A 87 5.52 -16.32 11.10
C GLU A 87 5.30 -14.85 10.72
N ILE A 88 5.73 -14.44 9.52
CA ILE A 88 5.52 -13.09 8.99
C ILE A 88 4.02 -12.85 8.74
N ASP A 89 3.32 -13.81 8.12
CA ASP A 89 1.87 -13.76 7.89
C ASP A 89 1.09 -13.75 9.24
N TRP A 90 1.57 -14.43 10.28
CA TRP A 90 1.01 -14.37 11.64
C TRP A 90 1.20 -13.01 12.34
N GLU A 91 2.39 -12.40 12.30
CA GLU A 91 2.64 -11.07 12.89
C GLU A 91 1.90 -9.96 12.13
N ILE A 92 1.76 -10.08 10.82
CA ILE A 92 0.98 -9.14 10.00
C ILE A 92 -0.52 -9.32 10.24
N LYS A 93 -1.03 -10.56 10.30
CA LYS A 93 -2.40 -10.83 10.74
C LYS A 93 -2.65 -10.20 12.10
N LYS A 94 -1.76 -10.35 13.08
CA LYS A 94 -1.87 -9.71 14.41
C LYS A 94 -1.91 -8.17 14.37
N ASN A 95 -1.25 -7.54 13.40
CA ASN A 95 -1.20 -6.08 13.25
C ASN A 95 -2.31 -5.48 12.36
N ILE A 96 -2.97 -6.30 11.52
CA ILE A 96 -4.15 -5.95 10.70
C ILE A 96 -5.47 -6.37 11.39
N LEU A 97 -5.39 -7.28 12.36
CA LEU A 97 -6.46 -7.66 13.30
C LEU A 97 -7.11 -6.53 14.16
N PRO A 98 -6.57 -5.29 14.30
CA PRO A 98 -7.22 -4.28 15.13
C PRO A 98 -8.62 -3.86 14.65
N PHE A 99 -8.88 -3.84 13.34
CA PHE A 99 -10.16 -3.36 12.82
C PHE A 99 -11.28 -4.41 12.95
N ALA A 100 -11.00 -5.67 12.63
CA ALA A 100 -11.95 -6.76 12.92
C ALA A 100 -12.23 -6.88 14.42
N ARG A 101 -11.22 -6.60 15.26
CA ARG A 101 -11.38 -6.54 16.72
C ARG A 101 -12.20 -5.33 17.16
N TRP A 102 -12.01 -4.17 16.56
CA TRP A 102 -12.75 -2.95 16.88
C TRP A 102 -14.21 -3.04 16.43
N GLU A 103 -14.46 -3.51 15.21
CA GLU A 103 -15.82 -3.78 14.69
C GLU A 103 -16.54 -4.79 15.61
N LYS A 104 -15.86 -5.87 16.02
CA LYS A 104 -16.38 -6.82 17.01
C LYS A 104 -16.71 -6.16 18.35
N LEU A 105 -15.83 -5.31 18.88
CA LEU A 105 -16.08 -4.58 20.14
C LEU A 105 -17.24 -3.60 20.03
N VAL A 106 -17.38 -2.93 18.88
CA VAL A 106 -18.53 -2.06 18.60
C VAL A 106 -19.80 -2.89 18.54
N ILE A 107 -19.82 -4.02 17.84
CA ILE A 107 -20.97 -4.94 17.79
C ILE A 107 -21.34 -5.43 19.19
N GLU A 108 -20.36 -5.88 19.98
CA GLU A 108 -20.58 -6.36 21.35
C GLU A 108 -21.21 -5.28 22.24
N ARG A 109 -20.71 -4.03 22.17
CA ARG A 109 -21.28 -2.91 22.91
C ARG A 109 -22.66 -2.48 22.36
N ALA A 110 -22.80 -2.48 21.04
CA ALA A 110 -24.04 -2.13 20.35
C ALA A 110 -25.16 -3.12 20.64
N SER A 111 -24.85 -4.39 20.96
CA SER A 111 -25.87 -5.43 21.22
C SER A 111 -26.87 -5.08 22.33
N SER A 112 -26.52 -4.15 23.22
CA SER A 112 -27.39 -3.62 24.27
C SER A 112 -28.36 -2.51 23.83
N LEU A 113 -28.17 -1.95 22.62
CA LEU A 113 -28.97 -0.85 22.08
C LEU A 113 -30.20 -1.39 21.32
N PRO A 114 -31.27 -0.60 21.17
CA PRO A 114 -32.36 -0.92 20.24
C PRO A 114 -31.87 -1.14 18.80
N ASN A 115 -32.45 -2.11 18.08
CA ASN A 115 -32.03 -2.50 16.72
C ASN A 115 -31.78 -1.32 15.75
N PRO A 116 -32.63 -0.28 15.67
CA PRO A 116 -32.36 0.85 14.76
C PRO A 116 -31.05 1.57 15.07
N LEU A 117 -30.72 1.74 16.35
CA LEU A 117 -29.48 2.38 16.81
C LEU A 117 -28.26 1.48 16.63
N GLN A 118 -28.44 0.16 16.70
CA GLN A 118 -27.35 -0.78 16.39
C GLN A 118 -26.87 -0.61 14.95
N HIS A 119 -27.81 -0.57 14.00
CA HIS A 119 -27.47 -0.39 12.58
C HIS A 119 -26.78 0.94 12.31
N GLU A 120 -27.33 2.04 12.83
CA GLU A 120 -26.74 3.37 12.66
C GLU A 120 -25.33 3.46 13.28
N LEU A 121 -25.13 2.89 14.46
CA LEU A 121 -23.81 2.85 15.11
C LEU A 121 -22.81 2.03 14.30
N LEU A 122 -23.23 0.88 13.73
CA LEU A 122 -22.36 0.04 12.90
C LEU A 122 -21.97 0.73 11.60
N ASP A 123 -22.89 1.47 10.97
CA ASP A 123 -22.60 2.25 9.76
C ASP A 123 -21.55 3.35 10.05
N VAL A 124 -21.72 4.11 11.12
CA VAL A 124 -20.75 5.13 11.55
C VAL A 124 -19.40 4.50 11.87
N ALA A 125 -19.42 3.38 12.60
CA ALA A 125 -18.22 2.68 13.00
C ALA A 125 -17.41 2.20 11.79
N ARG A 126 -18.10 1.69 10.78
CA ARG A 126 -17.51 1.26 9.52
C ARG A 126 -16.83 2.42 8.79
N ILE A 127 -17.46 3.59 8.72
CA ILE A 127 -16.88 4.79 8.10
C ILE A 127 -15.59 5.21 8.83
N VAL A 128 -15.63 5.28 10.16
CA VAL A 128 -14.48 5.60 11.01
C VAL A 128 -13.33 4.61 10.77
N SER A 129 -13.63 3.32 10.72
CA SER A 129 -12.64 2.26 10.48
C SER A 129 -11.96 2.43 9.12
N ILE A 130 -12.74 2.71 8.07
CA ILE A 130 -12.23 2.91 6.71
C ILE A 130 -11.28 4.12 6.67
N GLU A 131 -11.65 5.24 7.30
CA GLU A 131 -10.80 6.42 7.29
C GLU A 131 -9.52 6.25 8.14
N LEU A 132 -9.60 5.57 9.27
CA LEU A 132 -8.41 5.18 10.05
C LEU A 132 -7.47 4.28 9.24
N ASP A 133 -8.01 3.27 8.55
CA ASP A 133 -7.22 2.36 7.72
C ASP A 133 -6.54 3.11 6.57
N LYS A 134 -7.25 4.01 5.88
CA LYS A 134 -6.66 4.90 4.87
C LYS A 134 -5.54 5.74 5.45
N TRP A 135 -5.75 6.33 6.62
CA TRP A 135 -4.74 7.14 7.30
C TRP A 135 -3.49 6.31 7.64
N ILE A 136 -3.66 5.12 8.22
CA ILE A 136 -2.55 4.22 8.55
C ILE A 136 -1.79 3.80 7.29
N LYS A 137 -2.49 3.36 6.25
CA LYS A 137 -1.89 2.95 4.98
C LYS A 137 -1.12 4.08 4.30
N HIS A 138 -1.58 5.32 4.45
CA HIS A 138 -0.90 6.48 3.87
C HIS A 138 0.46 6.74 4.52
N HIS A 139 0.58 6.56 5.84
CA HIS A 139 1.79 6.94 6.58
C HIS A 139 2.72 5.76 6.93
N SER A 140 2.21 4.53 7.00
CA SER A 140 2.99 3.34 7.36
C SER A 140 4.23 3.07 6.48
N PRO A 141 4.25 3.39 5.16
CA PRO A 141 5.45 3.19 4.35
C PRO A 141 6.60 4.14 4.70
N ILE A 142 6.29 5.27 5.33
CA ILE A 142 7.25 6.35 5.64
C ILE A 142 7.70 6.24 7.11
N TRP A 143 6.85 5.67 7.95
CA TRP A 143 7.08 5.56 9.39
C TRP A 143 6.82 4.12 9.86
N PRO A 144 7.87 3.29 10.00
CA PRO A 144 7.76 1.84 10.25
C PRO A 144 6.97 1.45 11.51
N ASN A 145 6.80 2.36 12.47
CA ASN A 145 6.03 2.13 13.71
C ASN A 145 4.71 2.93 13.73
N PHE A 146 4.26 3.46 12.60
CA PHE A 146 3.08 4.32 12.54
C PHE A 146 1.82 3.62 13.04
N SER A 147 1.65 2.34 12.74
CA SER A 147 0.46 1.59 13.15
C SER A 147 0.32 1.51 14.68
N GLU A 148 1.45 1.50 15.41
CA GLU A 148 1.44 1.54 16.88
C GLU A 148 1.05 2.94 17.38
N ILE A 149 1.57 3.98 16.74
CA ILE A 149 1.29 5.37 17.08
C ILE A 149 -0.18 5.70 16.78
N ALA A 150 -0.68 5.36 15.60
CA ALA A 150 -2.09 5.53 15.25
C ALA A 150 -3.01 4.84 16.27
N ARG A 151 -2.61 3.68 16.81
CA ARG A 151 -3.35 2.96 17.84
C ARG A 151 -3.31 3.68 19.19
N ASN A 152 -2.12 4.14 19.61
CA ASN A 152 -1.92 4.77 20.92
C ASN A 152 -2.49 6.19 20.97
N PHE A 153 -2.61 6.86 19.82
CA PHE A 153 -3.06 8.24 19.70
C PHE A 153 -4.38 8.40 18.93
N GLN A 154 -5.19 7.34 18.84
CA GLN A 154 -6.50 7.40 18.15
C GLN A 154 -7.43 8.50 18.71
N HIS A 155 -7.33 8.77 20.01
CA HIS A 155 -8.09 9.82 20.70
C HIS A 155 -7.63 11.25 20.34
N GLU A 156 -6.47 11.37 19.68
CA GLU A 156 -5.97 12.65 19.19
C GLU A 156 -6.52 13.01 17.81
N PHE A 157 -7.15 12.06 17.12
CA PHE A 157 -7.63 12.27 15.76
C PHE A 157 -8.77 13.28 15.76
N GLN A 158 -8.62 14.28 14.89
CA GLN A 158 -9.61 15.33 14.71
C GLN A 158 -10.48 14.94 13.53
N TRP A 159 -11.80 14.97 13.71
CA TRP A 159 -12.79 14.59 12.70
C TRP A 159 -13.51 15.84 12.21
N ASN A 160 -13.78 15.89 10.91
CA ASN A 160 -14.62 16.95 10.34
C ASN A 160 -16.11 16.56 10.36
N SER A 161 -16.99 17.49 9.98
CA SER A 161 -18.45 17.29 9.96
C SER A 161 -18.91 16.19 8.99
N PHE A 162 -18.04 15.72 8.09
CA PHE A 162 -18.32 14.64 7.14
C PHE A 162 -17.86 13.26 7.65
N GLY A 163 -17.41 13.16 8.90
CA GLY A 163 -16.91 11.91 9.47
C GLY A 163 -15.57 11.46 8.89
N LYS A 164 -14.80 12.38 8.29
CA LYS A 164 -13.43 12.13 7.82
C LYS A 164 -12.41 12.71 8.79
N ILE A 165 -11.22 12.10 8.84
CA ILE A 165 -10.10 12.64 9.59
C ILE A 165 -9.70 14.00 8.96
N ASP A 166 -9.78 15.05 9.76
CA ASP A 166 -9.19 16.35 9.45
C ASP A 166 -7.67 16.19 9.54
N ARG A 167 -7.06 16.00 8.38
CA ARG A 167 -5.65 15.66 8.25
C ARG A 167 -4.74 16.71 8.85
N GLU A 168 -5.02 17.98 8.56
CA GLU A 168 -4.22 19.11 9.02
C GLU A 168 -4.31 19.26 10.54
N ARG A 169 -5.53 19.28 11.09
CA ARG A 169 -5.73 19.42 12.55
C ARG A 169 -5.19 18.21 13.31
N THR A 170 -5.40 17.01 12.79
CA THR A 170 -4.86 15.77 13.38
C THR A 170 -3.34 15.80 13.37
N THR A 171 -2.72 16.14 12.25
CA THR A 171 -1.26 16.25 12.16
C THR A 171 -0.73 17.29 13.14
N MET A 172 -1.31 18.49 13.18
CA MET A 172 -0.90 19.54 14.13
C MET A 172 -0.93 19.04 15.56
N LYS A 173 -2.00 18.35 15.97
CA LYS A 173 -2.12 17.78 17.31
C LYS A 173 -1.03 16.73 17.58
N LEU A 174 -0.81 15.81 16.64
CA LEU A 174 0.19 14.75 16.78
C LEU A 174 1.63 15.31 16.83
N ILE A 175 1.99 16.30 15.99
CA ILE A 175 3.34 16.88 16.00
C ILE A 175 3.62 17.74 17.25
N THR A 176 2.58 18.18 17.96
CA THR A 176 2.73 18.85 19.26
C THR A 176 2.78 17.88 20.44
N ASN A 177 2.41 16.61 20.25
CA ASN A 177 2.37 15.62 21.32
C ASN A 177 3.79 15.09 21.61
N GLU A 178 4.34 15.49 22.76
CA GLU A 178 5.70 15.10 23.17
C GLU A 178 5.87 13.60 23.46
N ARG A 179 4.77 12.84 23.59
CA ARG A 179 4.82 11.37 23.70
C ARG A 179 5.22 10.71 22.39
N ILE A 180 5.11 11.43 21.27
CA ILE A 180 5.62 11.00 19.97
C ILE A 180 7.08 11.44 19.87
N ASP A 181 7.95 10.50 19.51
CA ASP A 181 9.37 10.78 19.37
C ASP A 181 9.62 11.90 18.35
N ILE A 182 10.67 12.68 18.58
CA ILE A 182 10.95 13.88 17.77
C ILE A 182 11.21 13.55 16.30
N ILE A 183 11.74 12.35 15.99
CA ILE A 183 11.94 11.90 14.62
C ILE A 183 10.58 11.66 13.97
N GLY A 184 9.71 10.91 14.62
CA GLY A 184 8.34 10.67 14.20
C GLY A 184 7.54 11.94 13.92
N ARG A 185 7.58 12.89 14.85
CA ARG A 185 6.97 14.22 14.68
C ARG A 185 7.54 14.97 13.47
N TYR A 186 8.86 14.93 13.29
CA TYR A 186 9.51 15.56 12.13
C TYR A 186 9.13 14.91 10.81
N ILE A 187 9.04 13.59 10.76
CA ILE A 187 8.59 12.84 9.57
C ILE A 187 7.17 13.26 9.22
N LEU A 188 6.26 13.25 10.18
CA LEU A 188 4.87 13.61 9.96
C LEU A 188 4.74 15.07 9.52
N ALA A 189 5.38 16.01 10.22
CA ALA A 189 5.39 17.41 9.83
C ALA A 189 6.01 17.66 8.44
N SER A 190 7.01 16.86 8.06
CA SER A 190 7.65 16.94 6.74
C SER A 190 6.75 16.47 5.61
N ILE A 191 5.86 15.50 5.87
CA ILE A 191 4.83 15.08 4.90
C ILE A 191 3.94 16.29 4.61
N TYR A 192 3.34 16.86 5.66
CA TYR A 192 2.39 17.97 5.59
C TYR A 192 3.00 19.36 5.35
N GLY A 193 4.32 19.47 5.19
CA GLY A 193 4.99 20.75 4.93
C GLY A 193 4.90 21.78 6.07
N ILE A 194 4.81 21.33 7.32
CA ILE A 194 4.63 22.15 8.54
C ILE A 194 5.74 21.91 9.58
N THR A 195 6.98 21.73 9.12
CA THR A 195 8.13 21.43 10.00
C THR A 195 8.47 22.55 10.96
N ASP A 196 8.14 23.81 10.63
CA ASP A 196 8.30 24.98 11.50
C ASP A 196 7.38 24.96 12.73
N LYS A 197 6.37 24.07 12.74
CA LYS A 197 5.40 23.93 13.84
C LYS A 197 5.81 22.90 14.88
N ILE A 198 6.93 22.19 14.71
CA ILE A 198 7.38 21.16 15.64
C ILE A 198 7.97 21.83 16.89
N PRO A 199 7.45 21.57 18.11
CA PRO A 199 8.10 22.03 19.32
C PRO A 199 9.48 21.40 19.50
N ASN A 200 10.48 22.21 19.80
CA ASN A 200 11.88 21.80 19.95
C ASN A 200 12.50 21.19 18.66
N GLN A 201 12.21 21.78 17.49
CA GLN A 201 12.72 21.30 16.19
C GLN A 201 14.25 21.21 16.15
N GLU A 202 14.96 22.03 16.92
CA GLU A 202 16.43 22.00 17.06
C GLU A 202 16.97 20.68 17.62
N LYS A 203 16.12 19.85 18.24
CA LYS A 203 16.48 18.52 18.77
C LYS A 203 16.41 17.41 17.71
N VAL A 204 15.94 17.70 16.50
CA VAL A 204 15.90 16.70 15.42
C VAL A 204 17.34 16.39 14.99
N PRO A 205 17.79 15.11 14.99
CA PRO A 205 19.13 14.76 14.56
C PRO A 205 19.41 15.26 13.14
N TYR A 206 20.58 15.87 12.95
CA TYR A 206 20.98 16.42 11.67
C TYR A 206 20.98 15.38 10.55
N GLU A 207 21.29 14.11 10.86
CA GLU A 207 21.22 12.99 9.92
C GLU A 207 19.79 12.74 9.43
N VAL A 208 18.79 12.91 10.29
CA VAL A 208 17.37 12.79 9.92
C VAL A 208 16.98 13.95 9.02
N VAL A 209 17.31 15.18 9.42
CA VAL A 209 17.06 16.39 8.60
C VAL A 209 17.72 16.24 7.23
N ARG A 210 19.02 15.88 7.19
CA ARG A 210 19.80 15.64 5.98
C ARG A 210 19.26 14.48 5.17
N MET A 211 18.87 13.37 5.79
CA MET A 211 18.30 12.21 5.08
C MET A 211 17.01 12.61 4.39
N TYR A 212 16.12 13.32 5.08
CA TYR A 212 14.86 13.80 4.49
C TYR A 212 15.12 14.86 3.41
N GLN A 213 16.02 15.82 3.63
CA GLN A 213 16.41 16.82 2.63
C GLN A 213 17.15 16.23 1.41
N ARG A 214 17.96 15.16 1.57
CA ARG A 214 18.68 14.50 0.45
C ARG A 214 17.82 13.49 -0.29
N ARG A 215 17.03 12.70 0.44
CA ARG A 215 16.05 11.78 -0.19
C ARG A 215 14.95 12.55 -0.90
N GLN A 216 14.77 13.85 -0.57
CA GLN A 216 13.83 14.77 -1.21
C GLN A 216 13.95 14.89 -2.74
N LEU A 217 15.08 14.54 -3.36
CA LEU A 217 15.32 14.79 -4.79
C LEU A 217 15.00 13.67 -5.80
N PRO A 218 15.17 12.35 -5.52
CA PRO A 218 14.79 11.34 -6.53
C PRO A 218 13.65 10.40 -6.10
N LEU A 219 13.67 9.89 -4.86
CA LEU A 219 12.61 8.99 -4.38
C LEU A 219 11.43 9.76 -3.79
N PHE A 220 11.68 10.87 -3.11
CA PHE A 220 10.64 11.74 -2.58
C PHE A 220 10.00 12.63 -3.65
N MET A 221 10.60 12.83 -4.84
CA MET A 221 9.86 13.39 -5.99
C MET A 221 8.59 12.56 -6.26
N SER A 222 8.60 11.26 -6.00
CA SER A 222 7.37 10.47 -6.08
C SER A 222 6.43 10.69 -4.88
N PHE A 223 6.93 10.99 -3.66
CA PHE A 223 6.16 11.03 -2.40
C PHE A 223 5.70 12.42 -1.94
N ALA A 224 6.55 13.47 -2.00
CA ALA A 224 6.23 14.80 -1.49
C ALA A 224 5.82 15.82 -2.55
N LEU A 225 5.97 15.54 -3.85
CA LEU A 225 5.34 16.40 -4.85
C LEU A 225 3.82 16.46 -4.72
N ILE A 226 3.20 15.53 -3.98
CA ILE A 226 1.78 15.55 -3.69
C ILE A 226 1.37 16.67 -2.72
N GLU A 227 2.25 17.09 -1.79
CA GLU A 227 1.93 18.10 -0.77
C GLU A 227 2.74 19.40 -0.91
N ILE A 228 3.80 19.43 -1.73
CA ILE A 228 4.40 20.71 -2.16
C ILE A 228 3.33 21.58 -2.83
N ASN A 229 3.31 22.87 -2.49
CA ASN A 229 2.41 23.91 -3.00
C ASN A 229 1.95 23.62 -4.44
N HIS A 230 0.63 23.53 -4.65
CA HIS A 230 0.00 23.22 -5.94
C HIS A 230 0.59 24.04 -7.10
N PHE A 231 1.03 25.28 -6.84
CA PHE A 231 1.72 26.16 -7.79
C PHE A 231 3.06 25.60 -8.29
N ARG A 232 3.95 25.15 -7.39
CA ARG A 232 5.27 24.61 -7.77
C ARG A 232 5.15 23.31 -8.57
N ARG A 233 4.10 22.52 -8.34
CA ARG A 233 3.86 21.29 -9.12
C ARG A 233 3.58 21.58 -10.59
N LYS A 234 2.79 22.60 -10.87
CA LYS A 234 2.45 22.98 -12.25
C LYS A 234 3.70 23.37 -13.02
N ASP A 235 4.50 24.29 -12.48
CA ASP A 235 5.72 24.76 -13.14
C ASP A 235 6.73 23.63 -13.41
N MET A 236 6.95 22.75 -12.42
CA MET A 236 7.82 21.59 -12.59
C MET A 236 7.27 20.58 -13.61
N PHE A 237 5.95 20.36 -13.63
CA PHE A 237 5.32 19.45 -14.58
C PHE A 237 5.46 19.96 -16.02
N PHE A 238 5.30 21.26 -16.27
CA PHE A 238 5.40 21.83 -17.61
C PHE A 238 6.82 21.86 -18.16
N THR A 239 7.82 22.00 -17.28
CA THR A 239 9.24 22.00 -17.66
C THR A 239 9.84 20.59 -17.72
N ALA A 240 9.14 19.58 -17.21
CA ALA A 240 9.58 18.19 -17.22
C ALA A 240 9.52 17.58 -18.63
N GLY A 241 10.49 16.71 -18.93
CA GLY A 241 10.45 15.88 -20.12
C GLY A 241 9.30 14.85 -20.09
N TYR A 242 9.03 14.28 -21.27
CA TYR A 242 7.98 13.28 -21.50
C TYR A 242 7.95 12.17 -20.44
N GLU A 243 9.10 11.50 -20.20
CA GLU A 243 9.18 10.36 -19.29
C GLU A 243 8.91 10.78 -17.84
N GLN A 244 9.37 11.98 -17.48
CA GLN A 244 9.21 12.54 -16.14
C GLN A 244 7.75 12.91 -15.87
N LYS A 245 7.01 13.44 -16.85
CA LYS A 245 5.57 13.73 -16.71
C LYS A 245 4.75 12.45 -16.50
N VAL A 246 4.98 11.43 -17.32
CA VAL A 246 4.28 10.15 -17.20
C VAL A 246 4.62 9.48 -15.87
N LEU A 247 5.90 9.46 -15.48
CA LEU A 247 6.34 8.90 -14.20
C LEU A 247 5.76 9.68 -13.01
N PHE A 248 5.72 11.01 -13.10
CA PHE A 248 5.08 11.86 -12.09
C PHE A 248 3.61 11.46 -11.92
N LEU A 249 2.83 11.42 -13.00
CA LEU A 249 1.42 11.06 -12.92
C LEU A 249 1.23 9.64 -12.44
N LYS A 250 2.03 8.68 -12.90
CA LYS A 250 1.99 7.30 -12.41
C LYS A 250 2.20 7.23 -10.89
N ASN A 251 3.17 7.98 -10.36
CA ASN A 251 3.46 8.03 -8.93
C ASN A 251 2.34 8.69 -8.13
N VAL A 252 1.77 9.78 -8.66
CA VAL A 252 0.67 10.50 -8.04
C VAL A 252 -0.61 9.65 -8.05
N LEU A 253 -0.91 8.99 -9.16
CA LEU A 253 -2.01 8.04 -9.31
C LEU A 253 -1.84 6.84 -8.38
N TRP A 254 -0.61 6.38 -8.15
CA TRP A 254 -0.36 5.27 -7.22
C TRP A 254 -0.73 5.62 -5.77
N LYS A 255 -0.72 6.90 -5.41
CA LYS A 255 -0.91 7.36 -4.03
C LYS A 255 -2.31 7.86 -3.74
N GLU A 256 -3.20 7.89 -4.72
CA GLU A 256 -4.60 8.31 -4.55
C GLU A 256 -4.76 9.74 -3.98
N CYS A 257 -3.80 10.64 -4.28
CA CYS A 257 -3.75 11.95 -3.62
C CYS A 257 -4.04 13.16 -4.53
N LEU A 258 -4.38 12.93 -5.80
CA LEU A 258 -4.66 14.04 -6.71
C LEU A 258 -6.15 14.37 -6.67
N LYS A 259 -6.48 15.65 -6.47
CA LYS A 259 -7.84 16.13 -6.69
C LYS A 259 -8.22 15.91 -8.16
N TYR A 260 -9.50 15.67 -8.42
CA TYR A 260 -9.97 15.45 -9.79
C TYR A 260 -9.64 16.62 -10.73
N GLU A 261 -9.83 17.86 -10.28
CA GLU A 261 -9.53 19.07 -11.06
C GLU A 261 -8.06 19.10 -11.49
N ASP A 262 -7.16 18.76 -10.58
CA ASP A 262 -5.73 18.66 -10.84
C ASP A 262 -5.45 17.52 -11.83
N PHE A 263 -6.08 16.37 -11.67
CA PHE A 263 -5.93 15.23 -12.59
C PHE A 263 -6.36 15.60 -14.01
N VAL A 264 -7.54 16.19 -14.18
CA VAL A 264 -8.01 16.66 -15.49
C VAL A 264 -7.04 17.66 -16.07
N PHE A 265 -6.60 18.65 -15.27
CA PHE A 265 -5.62 19.64 -15.70
C PHE A 265 -4.33 18.98 -16.24
N TYR A 266 -3.72 18.08 -15.48
CA TYR A 266 -2.48 17.43 -15.90
C TYR A 266 -2.69 16.54 -17.13
N VAL A 267 -3.75 15.73 -17.17
CA VAL A 267 -4.02 14.84 -18.32
C VAL A 267 -4.37 15.64 -19.58
N SER A 268 -5.10 16.74 -19.46
CA SER A 268 -5.38 17.65 -20.58
C SER A 268 -4.15 18.38 -21.09
N SER A 269 -3.14 18.58 -20.23
CA SER A 269 -1.85 19.17 -20.63
C SER A 269 -0.88 18.19 -21.29
N LEU A 270 -1.19 16.88 -21.28
CA LEU A 270 -0.39 15.87 -21.97
C LEU A 270 -0.66 15.90 -23.48
N GLN A 271 0.41 15.73 -24.25
CA GLN A 271 0.35 15.38 -25.67
C GLN A 271 -0.29 13.99 -25.85
N ASP A 272 -0.77 13.69 -27.06
CA ASP A 272 -1.49 12.43 -27.28
C ASP A 272 -0.63 11.19 -27.04
N CYS A 273 0.66 11.21 -27.40
CA CYS A 273 1.60 10.12 -27.10
C CYS A 273 1.86 9.96 -25.59
N GLU A 274 1.96 11.07 -24.84
CA GLU A 274 2.09 11.08 -23.38
C GLU A 274 0.84 10.49 -22.72
N ARG A 275 -0.33 10.89 -23.19
CA ARG A 275 -1.63 10.42 -22.70
C ARG A 275 -1.83 8.93 -22.97
N GLU A 276 -1.49 8.47 -24.17
CA GLU A 276 -1.54 7.05 -24.53
C GLU A 276 -0.61 6.22 -23.63
N ALA A 277 0.61 6.68 -23.39
CA ALA A 277 1.56 5.99 -22.50
C ALA A 277 1.05 5.95 -21.05
N LEU A 278 0.45 7.04 -20.57
CA LEU A 278 -0.20 7.07 -19.26
C LEU A 278 -1.35 6.07 -19.20
N PHE A 279 -2.21 6.01 -20.21
CA PHE A 279 -3.34 5.08 -20.25
C PHE A 279 -2.88 3.62 -20.29
N LYS A 280 -1.89 3.28 -21.13
CA LYS A 280 -1.27 1.94 -21.16
C LYS A 280 -0.80 1.45 -19.80
N CYS A 281 -0.27 2.34 -18.96
CA CYS A 281 0.25 1.95 -17.65
C CYS A 281 -0.72 2.13 -16.47
N CYS A 282 -1.77 2.96 -16.62
CA CYS A 282 -2.61 3.39 -15.50
C CYS A 282 -4.12 3.34 -15.78
N ALA A 283 -4.60 2.80 -16.90
CA ALA A 283 -6.02 2.81 -17.28
C ALA A 283 -6.96 2.34 -16.15
N PHE A 284 -6.65 1.19 -15.53
CA PHE A 284 -7.39 0.68 -14.37
C PHE A 284 -7.46 1.69 -13.21
N LYS A 285 -6.31 2.27 -12.82
CA LYS A 285 -6.22 3.20 -11.70
C LYS A 285 -6.97 4.49 -11.98
N ILE A 286 -6.89 5.00 -13.20
CA ILE A 286 -7.63 6.20 -13.60
C ILE A 286 -9.14 5.96 -13.45
N LEU A 287 -9.61 4.83 -13.98
CA LEU A 287 -11.02 4.48 -13.93
C LEU A 287 -11.50 4.29 -12.48
N ARG A 288 -10.72 3.55 -11.67
CA ARG A 288 -10.99 3.33 -10.24
C ARG A 288 -11.01 4.61 -9.43
N LEU A 289 -9.95 5.43 -9.51
CA LEU A 289 -9.73 6.53 -8.56
C LEU A 289 -10.55 7.78 -8.86
N TYR A 290 -10.82 8.06 -10.13
CA TYR A 290 -11.55 9.28 -10.48
C TYR A 290 -12.96 9.00 -10.92
N PHE A 291 -13.22 7.91 -11.63
CA PHE A 291 -14.51 7.73 -12.28
C PHE A 291 -15.46 6.82 -11.50
N LEU A 292 -15.00 6.05 -10.51
CA LEU A 292 -15.89 5.32 -9.59
C LEU A 292 -16.20 6.07 -8.29
N GLU A 293 -15.50 7.19 -8.06
CA GLU A 293 -15.69 8.06 -6.91
C GLU A 293 -16.71 9.17 -7.20
N TRP A 294 -17.41 9.58 -6.15
CA TRP A 294 -18.35 10.69 -6.24
C TRP A 294 -17.62 12.02 -6.51
N PRO A 295 -18.12 12.89 -7.42
CA PRO A 295 -19.39 12.84 -8.16
C PRO A 295 -19.30 12.32 -9.61
N LEU A 296 -18.23 11.60 -9.97
CA LEU A 296 -17.83 11.41 -11.36
C LEU A 296 -18.31 10.10 -11.99
N GLN A 297 -19.07 9.29 -11.24
CA GLN A 297 -19.63 8.03 -11.72
C GLN A 297 -20.46 8.19 -13.00
N ARG A 298 -21.09 9.36 -13.19
CA ARG A 298 -21.83 9.68 -14.44
C ARG A 298 -20.94 9.72 -15.68
N LYS A 299 -19.65 10.01 -15.53
CA LYS A 299 -18.66 10.05 -16.62
C LYS A 299 -17.91 8.72 -16.78
N PHE A 300 -18.18 7.73 -15.93
CA PHE A 300 -17.46 6.46 -15.90
C PHE A 300 -17.50 5.73 -17.24
N LEU A 301 -18.68 5.56 -17.84
CA LEU A 301 -18.81 4.80 -19.09
C LEU A 301 -18.06 5.47 -20.25
N ASN A 302 -18.13 6.80 -20.35
CA ASN A 302 -17.40 7.57 -21.37
C ASN A 302 -15.88 7.46 -21.20
N ALA A 303 -15.39 7.41 -19.96
CA ALA A 303 -13.97 7.17 -19.68
C ALA A 303 -13.59 5.72 -19.95
N ALA A 304 -14.45 4.76 -19.59
CA ALA A 304 -14.23 3.34 -19.82
C ALA A 304 -14.09 3.03 -21.32
N GLU A 305 -14.93 3.61 -22.17
CA GLU A 305 -14.84 3.45 -23.63
C GLU A 305 -13.44 3.81 -24.17
N GLN A 306 -12.85 4.89 -23.67
CA GLN A 306 -11.51 5.33 -24.06
C GLN A 306 -10.38 4.50 -23.43
N LEU A 307 -10.61 3.94 -22.23
CA LEU A 307 -9.58 3.26 -21.45
C LEU A 307 -9.55 1.74 -21.66
N LEU A 308 -10.67 1.12 -22.04
CA LEU A 308 -10.81 -0.32 -22.27
C LEU A 308 -9.80 -0.91 -23.28
N PRO A 309 -9.40 -0.22 -24.37
CA PRO A 309 -8.36 -0.72 -25.27
C PRO A 309 -7.01 -0.98 -24.58
N TYR A 310 -6.76 -0.34 -23.44
CA TYR A 310 -5.54 -0.48 -22.64
C TYR A 310 -5.68 -1.45 -21.47
N PHE A 311 -6.84 -2.09 -21.30
CA PHE A 311 -7.06 -3.04 -20.21
C PHE A 311 -6.42 -4.39 -20.52
N THR A 312 -5.71 -4.92 -19.52
CA THR A 312 -5.39 -6.35 -19.45
C THR A 312 -6.57 -7.12 -18.85
N GLU A 313 -6.57 -8.44 -18.99
CA GLU A 313 -7.58 -9.30 -18.36
C GLU A 313 -7.62 -9.10 -16.84
N ILE A 314 -6.45 -8.98 -16.21
CA ILE A 314 -6.31 -8.69 -14.77
C ILE A 314 -6.98 -7.36 -14.39
N ASN A 315 -6.64 -6.28 -15.10
CA ASN A 315 -7.21 -4.95 -14.85
C ASN A 315 -8.74 -4.93 -15.01
N PHE A 316 -9.23 -5.70 -15.98
CA PHE A 316 -10.66 -5.86 -16.22
C PHE A 316 -11.35 -6.58 -15.07
N HIS A 317 -10.81 -7.73 -14.64
CA HIS A 317 -11.34 -8.48 -13.50
C HIS A 317 -11.30 -7.66 -12.21
N ASP A 318 -10.21 -6.93 -11.95
CA ASP A 318 -10.10 -6.05 -10.78
C ASP A 318 -11.14 -4.93 -10.79
N THR A 319 -11.48 -4.38 -11.97
CA THR A 319 -12.54 -3.37 -12.10
C THR A 319 -13.90 -3.96 -11.77
N LEU A 320 -14.20 -5.15 -12.30
CA LEU A 320 -15.44 -5.86 -11.98
C LEU A 320 -15.53 -6.17 -10.47
N LYS A 321 -14.43 -6.67 -9.88
CA LYS A 321 -14.32 -6.99 -8.46
C LYS A 321 -14.61 -5.75 -7.61
N LEU A 322 -14.03 -4.61 -7.97
CA LEU A 322 -14.25 -3.36 -7.25
C LEU A 322 -15.71 -2.89 -7.33
N ILE A 323 -16.34 -2.93 -8.52
CA ILE A 323 -17.75 -2.51 -8.65
C ILE A 323 -18.68 -3.47 -7.88
N ILE A 324 -18.50 -4.78 -8.04
CA ILE A 324 -19.36 -5.80 -7.41
C ILE A 324 -19.16 -5.82 -5.90
N TYR A 325 -17.92 -6.02 -5.43
CA TYR A 325 -17.65 -6.28 -4.03
C TYR A 325 -17.56 -5.01 -3.20
N GLU A 326 -17.01 -3.91 -3.73
CA GLU A 326 -16.80 -2.70 -2.94
C GLU A 326 -17.95 -1.69 -3.07
N ARG A 327 -18.73 -1.71 -4.16
CA ARG A 327 -19.86 -0.79 -4.34
C ARG A 327 -21.20 -1.46 -4.12
N ILE A 328 -21.52 -2.47 -4.93
CA ILE A 328 -22.84 -3.13 -4.89
C ILE A 328 -23.03 -3.91 -3.60
N MET A 329 -22.12 -4.84 -3.27
CA MET A 329 -22.25 -5.68 -2.08
C MET A 329 -22.17 -4.92 -0.76
N LEU A 330 -21.44 -3.80 -0.71
CA LEU A 330 -21.40 -2.95 0.48
C LEU A 330 -22.61 -2.02 0.59
N GLY A 331 -23.53 -2.05 -0.38
CA GLY A 331 -24.78 -1.31 -0.33
C GLY A 331 -24.62 0.19 -0.55
N TRP A 332 -23.65 0.63 -1.36
CA TRP A 332 -23.49 2.05 -1.68
C TRP A 332 -24.69 2.57 -2.47
N LYS A 333 -25.27 3.68 -2.00
CA LYS A 333 -26.49 4.29 -2.57
C LYS A 333 -26.27 5.67 -3.21
N ASP A 334 -25.03 6.12 -3.28
CA ASP A 334 -24.66 7.41 -3.90
C ASP A 334 -24.68 7.38 -5.44
N PHE A 335 -24.71 6.18 -6.04
CA PHE A 335 -24.87 5.98 -7.47
C PHE A 335 -25.56 4.64 -7.79
N ASN A 336 -26.21 4.53 -8.96
CA ASN A 336 -26.73 3.25 -9.43
C ASN A 336 -25.60 2.39 -10.04
N TYR A 337 -24.87 1.70 -9.16
CA TYR A 337 -23.73 0.87 -9.56
C TYR A 337 -24.12 -0.38 -10.35
N ILE A 338 -25.38 -0.84 -10.27
CA ILE A 338 -25.87 -1.97 -11.06
C ILE A 338 -25.97 -1.56 -12.52
N ASP A 339 -26.60 -0.41 -12.80
CA ASP A 339 -26.69 0.12 -14.17
C ASP A 339 -25.31 0.47 -14.72
N LEU A 340 -24.43 1.03 -13.88
CA LEU A 340 -23.03 1.26 -14.23
C LEU A 340 -22.33 -0.05 -14.64
N LEU A 341 -22.47 -1.12 -13.84
CA LEU A 341 -21.88 -2.42 -14.13
C LEU A 341 -22.42 -3.02 -15.42
N LYS A 342 -23.74 -2.94 -15.65
CA LYS A 342 -24.39 -3.40 -16.88
C LYS A 342 -23.86 -2.65 -18.10
N GLY A 343 -23.77 -1.32 -18.02
CA GLY A 343 -23.20 -0.49 -19.08
C GLY A 343 -21.73 -0.84 -19.34
N PHE A 344 -20.92 -0.97 -18.30
CA PHE A 344 -19.52 -1.34 -18.41
C PHE A 344 -19.35 -2.72 -19.07
N TRP A 345 -20.13 -3.71 -18.63
CA TRP A 345 -20.14 -5.03 -19.22
C TRP A 345 -20.57 -4.96 -20.69
N SER A 346 -21.62 -4.22 -21.06
CA SER A 346 -22.03 -4.11 -22.46
C SER A 346 -20.94 -3.53 -23.36
N LEU A 347 -20.23 -2.49 -22.89
CA LEU A 347 -19.14 -1.83 -23.62
C LEU A 347 -17.88 -2.71 -23.72
N SER A 348 -17.76 -3.74 -22.89
CA SER A 348 -16.52 -4.52 -22.80
C SER A 348 -16.29 -5.40 -24.03
N PRO A 349 -15.05 -5.42 -24.59
CA PRO A 349 -14.66 -6.31 -25.68
C PRO A 349 -14.92 -7.79 -25.38
N SER A 350 -15.36 -8.55 -26.39
CA SER A 350 -15.67 -9.98 -26.24
C SER A 350 -14.52 -10.79 -25.64
N LYS A 351 -13.26 -10.47 -26.00
CA LYS A 351 -12.08 -11.13 -25.45
C LYS A 351 -12.01 -11.05 -23.91
N LEU A 352 -12.32 -9.87 -23.33
CA LEU A 352 -12.32 -9.67 -21.88
C LEU A 352 -13.53 -10.36 -21.21
N LYS A 353 -14.67 -10.42 -21.90
CA LYS A 353 -15.84 -11.15 -21.42
C LYS A 353 -15.57 -12.66 -21.35
N GLU A 354 -14.92 -13.21 -22.37
CA GLU A 354 -14.55 -14.63 -22.41
C GLU A 354 -13.57 -14.98 -21.30
N SER A 355 -12.53 -14.17 -21.07
CA SER A 355 -11.58 -14.41 -19.97
C SER A 355 -12.25 -14.36 -18.59
N THR A 356 -13.37 -13.64 -18.46
CA THR A 356 -14.12 -13.57 -17.20
C THR A 356 -14.83 -14.88 -16.90
N LYS A 357 -15.25 -15.68 -17.89
CA LYS A 357 -15.97 -16.96 -17.68
C LYS A 357 -15.22 -17.96 -16.82
N THR A 358 -13.89 -17.89 -16.84
CA THR A 358 -13.01 -18.75 -16.05
C THR A 358 -12.65 -18.16 -14.68
N ASP A 359 -12.90 -16.86 -14.45
CA ASP A 359 -12.68 -16.23 -13.15
C ASP A 359 -13.91 -16.45 -12.24
N SER A 360 -13.63 -16.63 -10.95
CA SER A 360 -14.64 -16.69 -9.89
C SER A 360 -15.69 -15.58 -9.88
N ILE A 361 -15.38 -14.40 -10.42
CA ILE A 361 -16.32 -13.28 -10.46
C ILE A 361 -17.47 -13.47 -11.45
N TYR A 362 -17.34 -14.40 -12.40
CA TYR A 362 -18.34 -14.58 -13.44
C TYR A 362 -19.74 -14.85 -12.88
N GLU A 363 -19.83 -15.71 -11.87
CA GLU A 363 -21.11 -16.11 -11.29
C GLU A 363 -21.82 -14.93 -10.57
N PRO A 364 -21.17 -14.20 -9.65
CA PRO A 364 -21.68 -12.94 -9.10
C PRO A 364 -22.07 -11.92 -10.17
N LEU A 365 -21.22 -11.75 -11.18
CA LEU A 365 -21.46 -10.82 -12.27
C LEU A 365 -22.75 -11.17 -13.02
N MET A 366 -22.90 -12.43 -13.46
CA MET A 366 -24.07 -12.84 -14.24
C MET A 366 -25.37 -12.73 -13.45
N ARG A 367 -25.35 -12.96 -12.13
CA ARG A 367 -26.51 -12.68 -11.26
C ARG A 367 -26.93 -11.21 -11.32
N ILE A 368 -25.97 -10.28 -11.25
CA ILE A 368 -26.26 -8.84 -11.28
C ILE A 368 -26.69 -8.39 -12.68
N ILE A 369 -26.02 -8.88 -13.74
CA ILE A 369 -26.34 -8.54 -15.13
C ILE A 369 -27.76 -8.99 -15.49
N ASN A 370 -28.17 -10.18 -15.05
CA ASN A 370 -29.51 -10.72 -15.33
C ASN A 370 -30.60 -10.22 -14.37
N PHE A 371 -30.24 -9.42 -13.36
CA PHE A 371 -31.20 -8.88 -12.40
C PHE A 371 -32.12 -7.85 -13.08
N PRO A 372 -33.44 -7.86 -12.82
CA PRO A 372 -34.37 -6.90 -13.42
C PRO A 372 -33.98 -5.44 -13.15
N VAL A 373 -34.17 -4.57 -14.14
CA VAL A 373 -33.95 -3.12 -13.97
C VAL A 373 -35.09 -2.54 -13.13
N GLY A 374 -34.76 -1.73 -12.12
CA GLY A 374 -35.73 -1.04 -11.28
C GLY A 374 -36.08 -1.75 -9.96
N GLU A 375 -35.58 -2.97 -9.75
CA GLU A 375 -35.73 -3.67 -8.47
C GLU A 375 -34.52 -3.39 -7.55
N ASN A 376 -34.74 -3.46 -6.23
CA ASN A 376 -33.66 -3.39 -5.25
C ASN A 376 -32.91 -4.72 -5.23
N PHE A 377 -31.63 -4.70 -5.58
CA PHE A 377 -30.80 -5.90 -5.58
C PHE A 377 -30.52 -6.37 -4.14
N PRO A 378 -30.93 -7.58 -3.74
CA PRO A 378 -30.66 -8.11 -2.41
C PRO A 378 -29.20 -8.56 -2.31
N SER A 379 -28.36 -7.75 -1.66
CA SER A 379 -26.92 -8.02 -1.47
C SER A 379 -26.64 -9.37 -0.78
N GLU A 380 -27.60 -9.90 -0.04
CA GLU A 380 -27.53 -11.20 0.64
C GLU A 380 -27.36 -12.36 -0.33
N ILE A 381 -27.84 -12.21 -1.58
CA ILE A 381 -27.67 -13.23 -2.63
C ILE A 381 -26.19 -13.42 -2.98
N LEU A 382 -25.38 -12.37 -2.88
CA LEU A 382 -23.95 -12.46 -3.16
C LEU A 382 -23.14 -12.97 -1.96
N LEU A 383 -23.65 -12.79 -0.73
CA LEU A 383 -22.98 -13.22 0.48
C LEU A 383 -22.89 -14.74 0.63
N LYS A 384 -23.90 -15.49 0.16
CA LYS A 384 -23.91 -16.96 0.24
C LYS A 384 -22.74 -17.64 -0.48
N ASN A 385 -22.18 -16.98 -1.50
CA ASN A 385 -21.01 -17.46 -2.23
C ASN A 385 -19.70 -16.79 -1.75
N SER A 386 -19.79 -15.72 -0.95
CA SER A 386 -18.67 -14.87 -0.57
C SER A 386 -17.72 -15.47 0.47
N HIS A 387 -18.05 -16.57 1.15
CA HIS A 387 -17.15 -17.19 2.12
C HIS A 387 -15.81 -17.65 1.50
N GLN A 388 -15.75 -17.86 0.17
CA GLN A 388 -14.49 -18.07 -0.55
C GLN A 388 -13.78 -16.76 -0.97
N TYR A 389 -14.49 -15.64 -1.08
CA TYR A 389 -14.01 -14.41 -1.74
C TYR A 389 -13.73 -13.25 -0.77
N GLY A 390 -14.50 -13.15 0.33
CA GLY A 390 -14.46 -12.03 1.27
C GLY A 390 -13.20 -11.98 2.14
N LEU A 391 -12.49 -13.09 2.30
CA LEU A 391 -11.18 -13.09 2.94
C LEU A 391 -10.09 -12.67 1.95
N ALA A 392 -10.03 -13.25 0.75
CA ALA A 392 -8.95 -13.00 -0.22
C ALA A 392 -8.86 -11.53 -0.69
N PHE A 393 -9.99 -10.83 -0.87
CA PHE A 393 -9.96 -9.43 -1.35
C PHE A 393 -9.49 -8.42 -0.31
N ARG A 394 -9.71 -8.69 0.99
CA ARG A 394 -9.10 -7.87 2.04
C ARG A 394 -7.58 -8.00 2.05
N TYR A 395 -7.03 -9.13 1.57
CA TYR A 395 -5.59 -9.43 1.59
C TYR A 395 -4.82 -9.10 0.30
N SER A 396 -5.44 -8.98 -0.88
CA SER A 396 -4.71 -8.71 -2.14
C SER A 396 -4.02 -7.32 -2.18
N GLY A 397 -4.61 -6.31 -1.52
CA GLY A 397 -3.96 -5.02 -1.31
C GLY A 397 -2.77 -5.07 -0.32
N ILE A 398 -2.79 -6.06 0.58
CA ILE A 398 -1.75 -6.29 1.59
C ILE A 398 -0.59 -7.09 0.98
N GLU A 399 -0.85 -8.15 0.23
CA GLU A 399 0.15 -9.08 -0.32
C GLU A 399 1.15 -8.40 -1.28
N TYR A 400 0.71 -7.38 -2.03
CA TYR A 400 1.59 -6.58 -2.89
C TYR A 400 2.59 -5.71 -2.10
N CYS A 401 2.23 -5.28 -0.88
CA CYS A 401 3.09 -4.45 -0.03
C CYS A 401 4.14 -5.28 0.75
N LEU A 402 3.90 -6.58 0.94
CA LEU A 402 4.71 -7.44 1.81
C LEU A 402 5.99 -8.00 1.16
N ASN A 403 6.11 -7.96 -0.17
CA ASN A 403 7.26 -8.53 -0.89
C ASN A 403 8.58 -7.71 -0.78
N ARG A 404 8.72 -6.76 0.16
CA ARG A 404 9.90 -5.87 0.20
C ARG A 404 10.61 -5.59 1.52
N ASN A 405 10.15 -6.03 2.69
CA ASN A 405 10.81 -5.67 3.95
C ASN A 405 11.14 -6.88 4.82
N VAL A 406 12.44 -7.15 4.96
CA VAL A 406 13.03 -8.02 6.00
C VAL A 406 13.55 -7.08 7.09
N VAL A 407 13.28 -7.37 8.38
CA VAL A 407 14.23 -7.19 9.53
C VAL A 407 13.58 -7.50 10.90
N SER A 408 14.27 -8.39 11.64
CA SER A 408 14.61 -8.48 13.08
C SER A 408 13.56 -8.31 14.20
N LYS A 409 13.35 -9.41 14.95
CA LYS A 409 12.63 -9.54 16.23
C LYS A 409 13.31 -8.85 17.43
N ARG A 410 12.52 -8.27 18.34
CA ARG A 410 12.70 -8.34 19.82
C ARG A 410 11.40 -7.91 20.56
N ASN A 411 10.86 -8.83 21.38
CA ASN A 411 9.79 -8.64 22.40
C ASN A 411 10.39 -7.97 23.68
N SER A 412 9.69 -7.39 24.66
CA SER A 412 8.47 -7.71 25.45
C SER A 412 8.24 -6.51 26.44
N PHE A 413 7.06 -6.15 26.96
CA PHE A 413 6.33 -6.74 28.10
C PHE A 413 5.02 -5.92 28.39
N LEU A 414 4.08 -6.52 29.13
CA LEU A 414 2.67 -6.11 29.34
C LEU A 414 2.35 -5.65 30.79
N CYS A 415 1.26 -4.84 30.89
CA CYS A 415 0.15 -4.85 31.88
C CYS A 415 0.12 -3.94 33.15
N GLY A 416 -1.10 -3.39 33.39
CA GLY A 416 -1.67 -2.89 34.67
C GLY A 416 -2.61 -1.67 34.49
N ILE A 417 -3.92 -1.81 34.15
CA ILE A 417 -5.16 -1.95 34.97
C ILE A 417 -5.66 -0.66 35.70
N LEU A 418 -6.86 -0.20 35.26
CA LEU A 418 -8.10 0.33 35.92
C LEU A 418 -8.00 1.00 37.33
N GLU A 419 -8.83 1.95 37.81
CA GLU A 419 -10.27 2.26 37.72
C GLU A 419 -10.52 3.69 38.29
N HIS A 420 -11.61 4.38 37.89
CA HIS A 420 -12.64 5.04 38.73
C HIS A 420 -13.28 6.26 38.01
N SER A 421 -14.61 6.28 37.99
CA SER A 421 -15.47 7.35 37.49
C SER A 421 -16.67 7.50 38.44
N PRO A 422 -17.27 8.71 38.54
CA PRO A 422 -18.70 8.80 38.84
C PRO A 422 -19.50 9.68 37.86
N LYS A 423 -20.59 9.06 37.36
CA LYS A 423 -22.00 9.47 37.09
C LYS A 423 -22.40 10.88 36.55
N PRO A 424 -23.58 10.97 35.87
CA PRO A 424 -23.72 11.71 34.62
C PRO A 424 -24.69 12.89 34.69
N GLU A 425 -24.53 13.83 33.75
CA GLU A 425 -25.61 14.70 33.28
C GLU A 425 -25.64 14.73 31.74
N PHE A 426 -26.79 15.14 31.22
CA PHE A 426 -27.33 14.98 29.86
C PHE A 426 -26.34 15.22 28.71
N VAL A 427 -26.42 14.36 27.68
CA VAL A 427 -25.48 14.32 26.54
C VAL A 427 -26.22 14.25 25.20
N THR A 428 -25.82 15.12 24.27
CA THR A 428 -26.21 15.12 22.86
C THR A 428 -25.42 14.07 22.06
N THR A 429 -25.94 13.66 20.89
CA THR A 429 -25.40 12.59 20.02
C THR A 429 -23.89 12.70 19.72
N THR A 430 -23.33 13.91 19.67
CA THR A 430 -21.89 14.15 19.46
C THR A 430 -21.02 13.71 20.65
N SER A 431 -21.53 13.79 21.88
CA SER A 431 -20.78 13.36 23.08
C SER A 431 -20.90 11.86 23.38
N ILE A 432 -21.83 11.14 22.74
CA ILE A 432 -21.88 9.67 22.79
C ILE A 432 -20.66 9.09 22.05
N LEU A 433 -20.32 9.63 20.87
CA LEU A 433 -19.17 9.17 20.08
C LEU A 433 -17.83 9.39 20.81
N SER A 434 -17.67 10.51 21.51
CA SER A 434 -16.47 10.79 22.32
C SER A 434 -16.37 9.93 23.59
N ARG A 435 -17.46 9.33 24.07
CA ARG A 435 -17.47 8.44 25.24
C ARG A 435 -17.34 6.96 24.86
N ILE A 436 -17.61 6.61 23.60
CA ILE A 436 -17.44 5.26 23.04
C ILE A 436 -16.01 5.05 22.51
N LEU A 437 -15.41 6.09 21.90
CA LEU A 437 -14.00 6.17 21.49
C LEU A 437 -13.08 6.36 22.71
#